data_AF-A0A455TZJ1-F1
#
_entry.id   AF-A0A455TZJ1-F1
#
_cell.length_a   1.000
_cell.length_b   1.000
_cell.length_c   1.000
_cell.angle_alpha   90.00
_cell.angle_beta   90.00
_cell.angle_gamma   90.00
#
_symmetry.space_group_name_H-M   'P 1'
#
loop_
_entity.id
_entity.type
_entity.pdbx_description
1 polymer ?
#
loop_
_entity_poly.entity_id
_entity_poly.type
_entity_poly.pdbx_seq_one_letter_code
_entity_poly.pdbx_strand_id
1 'polypeptide(L)'
;MTKQHSFNREELLACSRGELFGPGNAQLPAPNMLMLDRIKHIHEEGGEHGKGELIAELDITPDLWFFDCHFPGDPVMPGCLGLDAMWQLVGVLLGLARPPRPWTCAWLRRS
;
A
#
# COMPACT_ATOMS: atom_id res chain seq x y z
N MET A 1 -2.75 -20.78 6.47
CA MET A 1 -2.99 -19.93 5.29
C MET A 1 -1.66 -19.78 4.59
N THR A 2 -1.55 -20.23 3.34
CA THR A 2 -0.35 -20.03 2.52
C THR A 2 -0.11 -18.53 2.42
N LYS A 3 1.05 -18.03 2.85
CA LYS A 3 1.35 -16.60 2.74
C LYS A 3 1.42 -16.23 1.27
N GLN A 4 0.56 -15.30 0.87
CA GLN A 4 0.52 -14.79 -0.49
C GLN A 4 1.66 -13.78 -0.68
N HIS A 5 2.40 -13.90 -1.79
CA HIS A 5 3.60 -13.12 -2.06
C HIS A 5 3.42 -12.08 -3.17
N SER A 6 2.21 -11.88 -3.65
CA SER A 6 1.87 -10.89 -4.69
C SER A 6 0.40 -10.53 -4.59
N PHE A 7 0.05 -9.27 -4.84
CA PHE A 7 -1.33 -8.77 -4.75
C PHE A 7 -1.70 -7.99 -6.00
N ASN A 8 -2.85 -8.29 -6.58
CA ASN A 8 -3.42 -7.56 -7.71
C ASN A 8 -4.23 -6.34 -7.26
N ARG A 9 -4.71 -5.53 -8.22
CA ARG A 9 -5.47 -4.30 -7.96
C ARG A 9 -6.71 -4.54 -7.09
N GLU A 10 -7.49 -5.58 -7.39
CA GLU A 10 -8.72 -5.89 -6.68
C GLU A 10 -8.46 -6.29 -5.23
N GLU A 11 -7.38 -7.02 -4.98
CA GLU A 11 -6.94 -7.40 -3.63
C GLU A 11 -6.45 -6.20 -2.82
N LEU A 12 -5.77 -5.23 -3.46
CA LEU A 12 -5.41 -3.97 -2.82
C LEU A 12 -6.65 -3.12 -2.49
N LEU A 13 -7.68 -3.15 -3.35
CA LEU A 13 -8.98 -2.53 -3.06
C LEU A 13 -9.73 -3.26 -1.93
N ALA A 14 -9.63 -4.59 -1.86
CA ALA A 14 -10.16 -5.36 -0.73
C ALA A 14 -9.43 -4.98 0.58
N CYS A 15 -8.12 -4.75 0.51
CA CYS A 15 -7.35 -4.24 1.64
C CYS A 15 -7.85 -2.87 2.12
N SER A 16 -8.17 -1.95 1.21
CA SER A 16 -8.72 -0.64 1.60
C SER A 16 -10.10 -0.72 2.23
N ARG A 17 -10.89 -1.75 1.88
CA ARG A 17 -12.17 -2.08 2.55
C ARG A 17 -12.01 -2.86 3.86
N GLY A 18 -10.78 -3.25 4.23
CA GLY A 18 -10.51 -4.05 5.44
C GLY A 18 -10.85 -5.54 5.29
N GLU A 19 -11.02 -6.01 4.06
CA GLU A 19 -11.38 -7.40 3.75
C GLU A 19 -10.15 -8.31 3.66
N LEU A 20 -8.95 -7.75 3.43
CA LEU A 20 -7.73 -8.53 3.25
C LEU A 20 -7.15 -9.04 4.57
N PHE A 21 -6.91 -8.14 5.53
CA PHE A 21 -6.36 -8.50 6.84
C PHE A 21 -7.43 -8.66 7.92
N GLY A 22 -8.70 -8.40 7.59
CA GLY A 22 -9.83 -8.46 8.52
C GLY A 22 -10.03 -7.18 9.35
N PRO A 23 -11.16 -7.10 10.08
CA PRO A 23 -11.56 -5.90 10.80
C PRO A 23 -10.59 -5.54 11.94
N GLY A 24 -10.25 -4.25 12.06
CA GLY A 24 -9.34 -3.73 13.08
C GLY A 24 -7.85 -3.88 12.75
N ASN A 25 -7.51 -4.50 11.62
CA ASN A 25 -6.14 -4.64 11.15
C ASN A 25 -5.78 -3.54 10.12
N ALA A 26 -4.59 -3.64 9.52
CA ALA A 26 -4.11 -2.68 8.55
C ALA A 26 -5.08 -2.57 7.36
N GLN A 27 -5.27 -1.34 6.87
CA GLN A 27 -6.03 -1.04 5.67
C GLN A 27 -5.18 -0.12 4.80
N LEU A 28 -5.22 -0.33 3.49
CA LEU A 28 -4.66 0.63 2.54
C LEU A 28 -5.62 1.82 2.39
N PRO A 29 -5.13 3.00 1.98
CA PRO A 29 -6.02 4.05 1.51
C PRO A 29 -6.88 3.57 0.34
N ALA A 30 -8.10 4.08 0.22
CA ALA A 30 -8.90 3.90 -0.98
C ALA A 30 -8.48 4.91 -2.07
N PRO A 31 -8.80 4.66 -3.35
CA PRO A 31 -8.71 5.70 -4.38
C PRO A 31 -9.43 6.99 -3.94
N ASN A 32 -8.87 8.17 -4.17
CA ASN A 32 -7.72 8.50 -5.01
C ASN A 32 -6.35 8.52 -4.31
N MET A 33 -6.27 8.09 -3.05
CA MET A 33 -5.02 8.08 -2.26
C MET A 33 -4.25 6.75 -2.35
N LEU A 34 -4.85 5.71 -2.93
CA LEU A 34 -4.17 4.45 -3.17
C LEU A 34 -3.12 4.61 -4.29
N MET A 35 -1.83 4.58 -3.94
CA MET A 35 -0.71 4.88 -4.85
C MET A 35 -0.03 3.62 -5.39
N LEU A 36 -0.79 2.54 -5.54
CA LEU A 36 -0.31 1.23 -5.96
C LEU A 36 -1.36 0.57 -6.87
N ASP A 37 -0.92 -0.03 -7.97
CA ASP A 37 -1.76 -0.91 -8.78
C ASP A 37 -1.58 -2.37 -8.44
N ARG A 38 -0.35 -2.78 -8.08
CA ARG A 38 -0.04 -4.18 -7.74
C ARG A 38 1.21 -4.29 -6.89
N ILE A 39 1.26 -5.36 -6.09
CA ILE A 39 2.47 -5.84 -5.41
C ILE A 39 2.93 -7.09 -6.17
N LYS A 40 4.08 -7.02 -6.83
CA LYS A 40 4.64 -8.12 -7.61
C LYS A 40 5.32 -9.16 -6.74
N HIS A 41 5.94 -8.71 -5.65
CA HIS A 41 6.68 -9.53 -4.71
C HIS A 41 6.57 -8.92 -3.32
N ILE A 42 6.36 -9.75 -2.30
CA ILE A 42 6.45 -9.38 -0.90
C ILE A 42 6.84 -10.58 -0.06
N HIS A 43 7.86 -10.41 0.78
CA HIS A 43 8.38 -11.46 1.62
C HIS A 43 8.85 -10.88 2.96
N GLU A 44 8.73 -11.65 4.04
CA GLU A 44 9.15 -11.24 5.40
C GLU A 44 10.65 -11.43 5.66
N GLU A 45 11.31 -12.13 4.74
CA GLU A 45 12.75 -12.39 4.71
C GLU A 45 13.32 -11.83 3.40
N GLY A 46 14.65 -11.68 3.32
CA GLY A 46 15.30 -11.05 2.17
C GLY A 46 15.49 -9.53 2.34
N GLY A 47 15.73 -8.83 1.24
CA GLY A 47 16.15 -7.44 1.23
C GLY A 47 17.57 -7.22 1.79
N GLU A 48 18.06 -5.98 1.69
CA GLU A 48 19.43 -5.60 2.08
C GLU A 48 19.76 -5.94 3.54
N HIS A 49 18.75 -5.92 4.42
CA HIS A 49 18.92 -6.17 5.85
C HIS A 49 18.41 -7.54 6.31
N GLY A 50 17.95 -8.40 5.39
CA GLY A 50 17.41 -9.72 5.72
C GLY A 50 16.10 -9.68 6.52
N LYS A 51 15.35 -8.58 6.45
CA LYS A 51 14.13 -8.31 7.27
C LYS A 51 12.87 -8.10 6.43
N GLY A 52 12.91 -8.60 5.20
CA GLY A 52 11.79 -8.52 4.26
C GLY A 52 12.06 -7.52 3.14
N GLU A 53 11.34 -7.75 2.05
CA GLU A 53 11.43 -6.96 0.83
C GLU A 53 10.07 -6.93 0.13
N LEU A 54 9.89 -5.93 -0.71
CA LEU A 54 8.68 -5.75 -1.48
C LEU A 54 8.99 -5.05 -2.81
N ILE A 55 8.26 -5.42 -3.85
CA ILE A 55 8.31 -4.82 -5.17
C ILE A 55 6.87 -4.55 -5.58
N ALA A 56 6.56 -3.29 -5.85
CA ALA A 56 5.22 -2.85 -6.24
C ALA A 56 5.30 -1.87 -7.41
N GLU A 57 4.19 -1.75 -8.11
CA GLU A 57 4.07 -0.96 -9.33
C GLU A 57 2.82 -0.08 -9.28
N LEU A 58 2.92 1.11 -9.87
CA LEU A 58 1.83 2.00 -10.22
C LEU A 58 1.97 2.30 -11.72
N ASP A 59 0.94 2.02 -12.50
CA ASP A 59 0.92 2.35 -13.92
C ASP A 59 0.72 3.86 -14.06
N ILE A 60 1.60 4.52 -14.83
CA ILE A 60 1.52 5.96 -15.06
C ILE A 60 0.81 6.23 -16.37
N THR A 61 -0.31 6.93 -16.30
CA THR A 61 -1.06 7.40 -17.46
C THR A 61 -1.32 8.91 -17.35
N PRO A 62 -1.41 9.65 -18.47
CA PRO A 62 -1.62 11.11 -18.43
C PRO A 62 -2.93 11.54 -17.76
N ASP A 63 -3.91 10.65 -17.65
CA ASP A 63 -5.24 10.87 -17.06
C ASP A 63 -5.30 10.67 -15.53
N LEU A 64 -4.16 10.37 -14.88
CA LEU A 64 -4.13 10.32 -13.42
C LEU A 64 -4.43 11.70 -12.81
N TRP A 65 -5.37 11.72 -11.87
CA TRP A 65 -6.00 12.92 -11.31
C TRP A 65 -5.02 14.01 -10.84
N PHE A 66 -3.84 13.62 -10.36
CA PHE A 66 -2.88 14.57 -9.80
C PHE A 66 -2.18 15.41 -10.88
N PHE A 67 -2.11 14.93 -12.13
CA PHE A 67 -1.51 15.70 -13.23
C PHE A 67 -2.33 16.93 -13.61
N ASP A 68 -3.66 16.88 -13.45
CA ASP A 68 -4.54 18.01 -13.73
C ASP A 68 -4.33 19.19 -12.78
N CYS A 69 -3.86 18.92 -11.56
CA CYS A 69 -3.69 19.94 -10.52
C CYS A 69 -2.24 20.24 -10.13
N HIS A 70 -1.26 19.45 -10.59
CA HIS A 70 0.13 19.54 -10.13
C HIS A 70 1.12 19.40 -11.31
N PHE A 71 1.45 20.46 -12.03
CA PHE A 71 0.91 21.83 -11.98
C PHE A 71 0.17 22.13 -13.30
N PRO A 72 -0.80 23.06 -13.32
CA PRO A 72 -1.42 23.47 -14.58
C PRO A 72 -0.36 23.93 -15.60
N GLY A 73 -0.24 23.20 -16.72
CA GLY A 73 0.75 23.47 -17.77
C GLY A 73 2.13 22.84 -17.58
N ASP A 74 2.38 22.18 -16.45
CA ASP A 74 3.62 21.43 -16.16
C ASP A 74 3.29 20.18 -15.30
N PRO A 75 2.69 19.14 -15.91
CA PRO A 75 2.17 17.99 -15.18
C PRO A 75 3.32 17.13 -14.64
N VAL A 76 3.40 17.01 -13.31
CA VAL A 76 4.40 16.21 -12.61
C VAL A 76 3.76 15.51 -11.41
N MET A 77 4.04 14.22 -11.23
CA MET A 77 3.53 13.47 -10.08
C MET A 77 4.02 14.13 -8.78
N PRO A 78 3.14 14.43 -7.81
CA PRO A 78 3.54 14.95 -6.51
C PRO A 78 4.48 13.96 -5.80
N GLY A 79 5.71 14.39 -5.49
CA GLY A 79 6.70 13.51 -4.85
C GLY A 79 6.26 12.97 -3.48
N CYS A 80 5.40 13.70 -2.77
CA CYS A 80 4.80 13.25 -1.52
C CYS A 80 3.90 12.00 -1.69
N LEU A 81 3.24 11.82 -2.84
CA LEU A 81 2.44 10.63 -3.12
C LEU A 81 3.32 9.39 -3.33
N GLY A 82 4.49 9.56 -3.96
CA GLY A 82 5.49 8.49 -4.06
C GLY A 82 6.04 8.09 -2.68
N LEU A 83 6.26 9.07 -1.79
CA LEU A 83 6.63 8.81 -0.40
C LEU A 83 5.52 8.09 0.36
N ASP A 84 4.26 8.48 0.16
CA ASP A 84 3.11 7.82 0.77
C ASP A 84 2.95 6.38 0.27
N ALA A 85 3.21 6.10 -1.01
CA ALA A 85 3.24 4.74 -1.54
C ALA A 85 4.23 3.84 -0.77
N MET A 86 5.42 4.36 -0.42
CA MET A 86 6.38 3.61 0.41
C MET A 86 5.83 3.33 1.82
N TRP A 87 5.16 4.30 2.45
CA TRP A 87 4.53 4.08 3.76
C TRP A 87 3.36 3.09 3.70
N GLN A 88 2.55 3.14 2.65
CA GLN A 88 1.48 2.17 2.39
C GLN A 88 2.06 0.74 2.32
N LEU A 89 3.15 0.55 1.59
CA LEU A 89 3.83 -0.75 1.43
C LEU A 89 4.41 -1.27 2.76
N VAL A 90 5.01 -0.39 3.57
CA VAL A 90 5.44 -0.76 4.93
C VAL A 90 4.25 -1.23 5.77
N GLY A 91 3.10 -0.55 5.66
CA GLY A 91 1.86 -0.97 6.31
C GLY A 91 1.40 -2.37 5.91
N VAL A 92 1.46 -2.69 4.61
CA VAL A 92 1.14 -4.04 4.08
C VAL A 92 2.10 -5.10 4.62
N LEU A 93 3.41 -4.83 4.62
CA LEU A 93 4.41 -5.75 5.16
C LEU A 93 4.17 -6.04 6.65
N LEU A 94 3.83 -5.02 7.45
CA LEU A 94 3.47 -5.19 8.85
C LEU A 94 2.16 -5.98 9.05
N GLY A 95 1.19 -5.81 8.15
CA GLY A 95 -0.05 -6.59 8.14
C GLY A 95 0.20 -8.07 7.83
N LEU A 96 1.10 -8.36 6.90
CA LEU A 96 1.48 -9.73 6.53
C LEU A 96 2.29 -10.43 7.63
N ALA A 97 3.23 -9.71 8.25
CA ALA A 97 4.17 -10.26 9.25
C ALA A 97 3.54 -10.55 10.62
N ARG A 98 2.32 -10.08 10.90
CA ARG A 98 1.75 -10.13 12.26
C ARG A 98 0.52 -11.03 12.35
N PRO A 99 0.43 -11.91 13.37
CA PRO A 99 -0.84 -12.57 13.68
C PRO A 99 -1.87 -11.54 14.16
N PRO A 100 -3.17 -11.75 13.89
CA PRO A 100 -4.23 -10.85 14.31
C PRO A 100 -4.20 -10.73 15.85
N ARG A 101 -3.97 -9.52 16.36
CA ARG A 101 -4.00 -9.26 17.82
C ARG A 101 -5.30 -8.54 18.19
N PRO A 102 -5.82 -8.77 19.42
CA PRO A 102 -6.98 -8.04 19.94
C PRO A 102 -6.73 -6.55 20.22
N TRP A 103 -5.49 -6.06 20.08
CA TRP A 103 -5.13 -4.64 20.24
C TRP A 103 -4.50 -4.14 18.94
N THR A 104 -5.22 -3.22 18.32
CA THR A 104 -5.03 -2.64 16.98
C THR A 104 -3.66 -1.99 16.77
N CYS A 105 -3.15 -2.08 15.53
CA CYS A 105 -2.02 -1.26 15.07
C CYS A 105 -2.41 0.23 15.14
N ALA A 106 -1.87 0.94 16.13
CA ALA A 106 -2.29 2.30 16.53
C ALA A 106 -1.80 3.45 15.63
N TRP A 107 -1.31 3.18 14.42
CA TRP A 107 -0.77 4.25 13.56
C TRP A 107 -1.83 5.07 12.82
N LEU A 108 -3.12 4.69 12.82
CA LEU A 108 -4.16 5.37 12.03
C LEU A 108 -5.53 5.57 12.71
N ARG A 109 -5.66 5.33 14.03
CA ARG A 109 -6.85 5.77 14.77
C ARG A 109 -6.43 6.64 15.96
N ARG A 110 -6.43 7.95 15.74
CA ARG A 110 -6.81 8.87 16.81
C ARG A 110 -8.34 8.90 16.87
N SER A 111 -8.80 9.01 18.10
CA SER A 111 -10.16 9.03 18.62
C SER A 111 -11.21 9.67 17.73
#